data_AF-A0A5B7FZA6-F1
#
_entry.id   AF-A0A5B7FZA6-F1
#
_cell.length_a   1.000
_cell.length_b   1.000
_cell.length_c   1.000
_cell.angle_alpha   90.00
_cell.angle_beta   90.00
_cell.angle_gamma   90.00
#
_symmetry.space_group_name_H-M   'P 1'
#
loop_
_entity.id
_entity.type
_entity.pdbx_description
1 polymer ?
#
loop_
_entity_poly.entity_id
_entity_poly.type
_entity_poly.pdbx_seq_one_letter_code
_entity_poly.pdbx_strand_id
1 'polypeptide(L)'
;MAANHKRSGEDVRPIFWASRPKAYVFRTQHWDEFPNGRWGSSESPAFGELKDYYLFYLKSKSTKEELLNMWGETLESEQDVWDVFHAYLTGSCNPKTGKKVTKVPWNDDELSAETALLTEKLANFNKRGVLTINSQVSHGTSKT
;
A
#
# COMPACT_ATOMS: atom_id res chain seq x y z
N MET A 1 -9.30 15.32 -10.16
CA MET A 1 -9.41 14.33 -11.26
C MET A 1 -10.83 14.41 -11.79
N ALA A 2 -11.01 14.58 -13.09
CA ALA A 2 -12.34 14.56 -13.71
C ALA A 2 -12.91 13.13 -13.71
N ALA A 3 -14.22 13.00 -13.57
CA ALA A 3 -14.90 11.71 -13.66
C ALA A 3 -14.69 11.12 -15.06
N ASN A 4 -14.19 9.88 -15.13
CA ASN A 4 -14.04 9.17 -16.40
C ASN A 4 -15.31 8.35 -16.66
N HIS A 5 -16.16 8.82 -17.58
CA HIS A 5 -17.42 8.17 -17.93
C HIS A 5 -17.27 6.68 -18.34
N LYS A 6 -16.11 6.29 -18.90
CA LYS A 6 -15.84 4.89 -19.28
C LYS A 6 -15.78 3.93 -18.09
N ARG A 7 -15.54 4.42 -16.88
CA ARG A 7 -15.42 3.63 -15.64
C ARG A 7 -16.69 3.62 -14.80
N SER A 8 -17.79 4.20 -15.30
CA SER A 8 -19.04 4.34 -14.54
C SER A 8 -19.64 3.01 -14.08
N GLY A 9 -19.40 1.93 -14.82
CA GLY A 9 -19.84 0.57 -14.46
C GLY A 9 -18.82 -0.25 -13.66
N GLU A 10 -17.67 0.31 -13.27
CA GLU A 10 -16.62 -0.42 -12.55
C GLU A 10 -16.96 -0.56 -11.06
N ASP A 11 -17.25 -1.78 -10.59
CA ASP A 11 -17.62 -2.06 -9.19
C ASP A 11 -16.68 -3.04 -8.47
N VAL A 12 -15.82 -3.76 -9.21
CA VAL A 12 -14.85 -4.71 -8.64
C VAL A 12 -13.42 -4.39 -9.06
N ARG A 13 -12.51 -4.41 -8.07
CA ARG A 13 -11.08 -4.13 -8.25
C ARG A 13 -10.21 -5.14 -7.48
N PRO A 14 -8.99 -5.44 -7.95
CA PRO A 14 -8.05 -6.26 -7.20
C PRO A 14 -7.50 -5.52 -5.98
N ILE A 15 -7.38 -6.22 -4.86
CA ILE A 15 -6.93 -5.66 -3.58
C ILE A 15 -5.47 -5.14 -3.59
N PHE A 16 -4.64 -5.59 -4.54
CA PHE A 16 -3.21 -5.27 -4.59
C PHE A 16 -2.90 -3.78 -4.74
N TRP A 17 -3.86 -2.98 -5.24
CA TRP A 17 -3.73 -1.53 -5.39
C TRP A 17 -4.52 -0.72 -4.35
N ALA A 18 -4.98 -1.34 -3.26
CA ALA A 18 -5.76 -0.67 -2.22
C ALA A 18 -5.08 0.61 -1.70
N SER A 19 -3.77 0.55 -1.46
CA SER A 19 -2.98 1.72 -1.02
C SER A 19 -2.44 2.59 -2.16
N ARG A 20 -2.62 2.18 -3.42
CA ARG A 20 -2.09 2.85 -4.62
C ARG A 20 -3.16 3.01 -5.71
N PRO A 21 -4.32 3.63 -5.42
CA PRO A 21 -5.43 3.70 -6.38
C PRO A 21 -5.06 4.45 -7.66
N LYS A 22 -4.17 5.46 -7.57
CA LYS A 22 -3.69 6.19 -8.75
C LYS A 22 -2.91 5.28 -9.72
N ALA A 23 -2.09 4.37 -9.18
CA ALA A 23 -1.34 3.42 -10.00
C ALA A 23 -2.28 2.46 -10.73
N TYR A 24 -3.35 2.00 -10.05
CA TYR A 24 -4.38 1.16 -10.68
C TYR A 24 -5.09 1.87 -11.83
N VAL A 25 -5.63 3.08 -11.59
CA VAL A 25 -6.34 3.87 -12.61
C VAL A 25 -5.45 4.12 -13.82
N PHE A 26 -4.17 4.44 -13.59
CA PHE A 26 -3.23 4.68 -14.67
C PHE A 26 -2.92 3.40 -15.47
N ARG A 27 -2.65 2.27 -14.79
CA ARG A 27 -2.34 0.99 -15.47
C ARG A 27 -3.50 0.42 -16.27
N THR A 28 -4.73 0.77 -15.90
CA THR A 28 -5.96 0.33 -16.57
C THR A 28 -6.57 1.44 -17.43
N GLN A 29 -5.88 2.57 -17.66
CA GLN A 29 -6.45 3.72 -18.38
C GLN A 29 -6.76 3.42 -19.86
N HIS A 30 -6.04 2.46 -20.45
CA HIS A 30 -6.19 2.04 -21.84
C HIS A 30 -7.10 0.81 -21.99
N TRP A 31 -7.80 0.41 -20.93
CA TRP A 31 -8.81 -0.65 -21.05
C TRP A 31 -10.06 -0.09 -21.74
N ASP A 32 -10.60 -0.89 -22.66
CA ASP A 32 -11.85 -0.56 -23.36
C ASP A 32 -13.07 -0.80 -22.46
N GLU A 33 -13.05 -1.90 -21.70
CA GLU A 33 -14.10 -2.28 -20.74
C GLU A 33 -13.54 -2.50 -19.33
N PHE A 34 -14.38 -2.25 -18.33
CA PHE A 34 -14.05 -2.41 -16.91
C PHE A 34 -14.94 -3.45 -16.25
N PRO A 35 -14.42 -4.27 -15.31
CA PRO A 35 -15.21 -5.31 -14.65
C PRO A 35 -16.41 -4.75 -13.89
N ASN A 36 -17.56 -5.38 -14.11
CA ASN A 36 -18.82 -5.14 -13.42
C ASN A 36 -19.36 -6.48 -12.89
N GLY A 37 -19.56 -6.62 -11.57
CA GLY A 37 -20.03 -7.83 -10.92
C GLY A 37 -18.91 -8.78 -10.50
N ARG A 38 -18.51 -9.74 -11.35
CA ARG A 38 -17.50 -10.76 -10.99
C ARG A 38 -16.20 -10.52 -11.74
N TRP A 39 -15.09 -10.51 -11.00
CA TRP A 39 -13.77 -10.54 -11.62
C TRP A 39 -13.56 -11.88 -12.36
N GLY A 40 -13.48 -11.84 -13.70
CA GLY A 40 -13.13 -13.02 -14.51
C GLY A 40 -13.93 -13.28 -15.79
N SER A 41 -14.98 -12.49 -16.11
CA SER A 41 -15.68 -12.60 -17.40
C SER A 41 -15.11 -11.68 -18.49
N SER A 42 -14.10 -10.88 -18.17
CA SER A 42 -13.52 -9.89 -19.08
C SER A 42 -12.26 -10.44 -19.73
N GLU A 43 -12.23 -10.47 -21.06
CA GLU A 43 -11.05 -10.71 -21.91
C GLU A 43 -10.06 -9.53 -21.78
N SER A 44 -9.69 -9.18 -20.55
CA SER A 44 -8.94 -7.97 -20.25
C SER A 44 -7.51 -8.11 -20.79
N PRO A 45 -7.04 -7.15 -21.62
CA PRO A 45 -5.68 -7.16 -22.12
C PRO A 45 -4.69 -7.19 -20.94
N ALA A 46 -3.56 -7.87 -21.16
CA ALA A 46 -2.48 -7.95 -20.19
C ALA A 46 -2.20 -6.57 -19.59
N PHE A 47 -2.17 -6.48 -18.25
CA PHE A 47 -1.85 -5.24 -17.56
C PHE A 47 -0.56 -4.66 -18.15
N GLY A 48 -0.60 -3.42 -18.66
CA GLY A 48 0.54 -2.81 -19.33
C GLY A 48 1.85 -2.97 -18.52
N GLU A 49 2.91 -3.38 -19.22
CA GLU A 49 4.24 -3.55 -18.63
C GLU A 49 4.75 -2.25 -18.01
N LEU A 50 5.37 -2.38 -16.84
CA LEU A 50 5.74 -1.26 -15.96
C LEU A 50 7.17 -0.77 -16.28
N LYS A 51 7.43 -0.31 -17.51
CA LYS A 51 8.81 0.01 -17.95
C LYS A 51 9.28 1.43 -17.56
N ASP A 52 8.48 2.48 -17.73
CA ASP A 52 8.94 3.87 -17.50
C ASP A 52 8.09 4.71 -16.52
N TYR A 53 6.96 4.18 -16.06
CA TYR A 53 5.92 4.97 -15.38
C TYR A 53 6.12 5.15 -13.87
N TYR A 54 7.18 4.58 -13.31
CA TYR A 54 7.43 4.55 -11.87
C TYR A 54 7.78 5.94 -11.29
N LEU A 55 8.40 6.82 -12.08
CA LEU A 55 8.95 8.09 -11.59
C LEU A 55 7.89 9.10 -11.13
N PHE A 56 6.70 9.08 -11.72
CA PHE A 56 5.65 10.07 -11.40
C PHE A 56 4.61 9.56 -10.40
N TYR A 57 4.29 8.26 -10.44
CA TYR A 57 3.24 7.67 -9.60
C TYR A 57 3.76 6.86 -8.41
N LEU A 58 5.06 6.51 -8.37
CA LEU A 58 5.67 5.87 -7.19
C LEU A 58 6.47 6.84 -6.32
N LYS A 59 6.64 8.10 -6.73
CA LYS A 59 7.35 9.09 -5.93
C LYS A 59 6.54 9.38 -4.67
N SER A 60 7.17 9.15 -3.51
CA SER A 60 6.56 9.53 -2.24
C SER A 60 6.27 11.02 -2.23
N LYS A 61 5.20 11.42 -1.55
CA LYS A 61 4.89 12.84 -1.29
C LYS A 61 5.97 13.52 -0.43
N SER A 62 6.78 12.73 0.29
CA SER A 62 7.84 13.22 1.18
C SER A 62 9.18 13.45 0.49
N THR A 63 9.98 14.35 1.05
CA THR A 63 11.34 14.60 0.55
C THR A 63 12.28 13.44 0.90
N LYS A 64 13.40 13.32 0.18
CA LYS A 64 14.41 12.30 0.47
C LYS A 64 14.92 12.39 1.91
N GLU A 65 15.16 13.61 2.39
CA GLU A 65 15.64 13.88 3.75
C GLU A 65 14.64 13.44 4.82
N GLU A 66 13.34 13.69 4.62
CA GLU A 66 12.29 13.20 5.53
C GLU A 66 12.27 11.67 5.59
N LEU A 67 12.37 11.00 4.44
CA LEU A 67 12.38 9.54 4.37
C LEU A 67 13.62 8.96 5.04
N LEU A 68 14.80 9.53 4.82
CA LEU A 68 16.03 9.09 5.47
C LEU A 68 15.98 9.29 6.99
N ASN A 69 15.41 10.40 7.47
CA ASN A 69 15.20 10.62 8.91
C ASN A 69 14.27 9.58 9.54
N MET A 70 13.26 9.10 8.82
CA MET A 70 12.34 8.07 9.31
C MET A 70 12.92 6.65 9.18
N TRP A 71 13.53 6.32 8.04
CA TRP A 71 13.91 4.95 7.68
C TRP A 71 15.36 4.62 8.04
N GLY A 72 16.21 5.63 8.25
CA GLY A 72 17.64 5.48 8.46
C GLY A 72 18.45 5.89 7.24
N GLU A 73 19.57 6.57 7.48
CA GLU A 73 20.53 6.94 6.43
C GLU A 73 21.37 5.75 5.96
N THR A 74 21.61 4.80 6.85
CA THR A 74 22.40 3.58 6.60
C THR A 74 21.68 2.35 7.15
N LEU A 75 21.82 1.23 6.45
CA LEU A 75 21.33 -0.08 6.86
C LEU A 75 22.52 -0.98 7.19
N GLU A 76 22.55 -1.52 8.39
CA GLU A 76 23.60 -2.43 8.88
C GLU A 76 23.15 -3.88 8.87
N SER A 77 21.84 -4.12 8.98
CA SER A 77 21.25 -5.45 8.96
C SER A 77 19.81 -5.42 8.45
N GLU A 78 19.25 -6.60 8.18
CA GLU A 78 17.82 -6.74 7.85
C GLU A 78 16.92 -6.23 8.98
N GLN A 79 17.38 -6.31 10.23
CA GLN A 79 16.64 -5.82 11.40
C GLN A 79 16.32 -4.32 11.29
N ASP A 80 17.22 -3.52 10.70
CA ASP A 80 16.98 -2.09 10.48
C ASP A 80 15.74 -1.86 9.61
N VAL A 81 15.53 -2.73 8.61
CA VAL A 81 14.34 -2.69 7.74
C VAL A 81 13.11 -3.17 8.52
N TRP A 82 13.24 -4.25 9.29
CA TRP A 82 12.13 -4.82 10.05
C TRP A 82 11.60 -3.83 11.09
N ASP A 83 12.49 -3.10 11.74
CA ASP A 83 12.16 -2.10 12.74
C ASP A 83 11.39 -0.91 12.15
N VAL A 84 11.69 -0.50 10.90
CA VAL A 84 10.92 0.52 10.19
C VAL A 84 9.47 0.07 9.98
N PHE A 85 9.28 -1.17 9.52
CA PHE A 85 7.95 -1.74 9.29
C PHE A 85 7.18 -1.98 10.59
N HIS A 86 7.87 -2.40 11.65
CA HIS A 86 7.27 -2.50 12.98
C HIS A 86 6.85 -1.11 13.49
N ALA A 87 7.75 -0.13 13.44
CA ALA A 87 7.50 1.23 13.91
C ALA A 87 6.35 1.92 13.16
N TYR A 88 6.24 1.67 11.84
CA TYR A 88 5.10 2.13 11.06
C TYR A 88 3.77 1.59 11.63
N LEU A 89 3.67 0.26 11.83
CA LEU A 89 2.46 -0.39 12.34
C LEU A 89 2.07 0.06 13.75
N THR A 90 3.03 0.14 14.66
CA THR A 90 2.78 0.46 16.07
C THR A 90 2.70 1.96 16.33
N GLY A 91 3.09 2.80 15.37
CA GLY A 91 3.24 4.23 15.54
C GLY A 91 4.39 4.62 16.49
N SER A 92 5.30 3.69 16.81
CA SER A 92 6.47 3.97 17.64
C SER A 92 7.57 4.66 16.84
N CYS A 93 8.60 5.14 17.52
CA CYS A 93 9.80 5.62 16.85
C CYS A 93 10.65 4.47 16.32
N ASN A 94 11.34 4.70 15.20
CA ASN A 94 12.44 3.86 14.74
C ASN A 94 13.55 3.89 15.82
N PRO A 95 14.03 2.74 16.32
CA PRO A 95 15.07 2.67 17.35
C PRO A 95 16.39 3.35 16.92
N LYS A 96 16.73 3.30 15.63
CA LYS A 96 17.99 3.82 15.10
C LYS A 96 17.98 5.34 14.95
N THR A 97 16.85 5.92 14.53
CA THR A 97 16.75 7.36 14.26
C THR A 97 16.00 8.15 15.34
N GLY A 98 15.27 7.47 16.22
CA GLY A 98 14.40 8.08 17.22
C GLY A 98 13.18 8.81 16.63
N LYS A 99 12.95 8.71 15.31
CA LYS A 99 11.84 9.37 14.62
C LYS A 99 10.65 8.44 14.43
N LYS A 100 9.44 9.00 14.55
CA LYS A 100 8.21 8.27 14.25
C LYS A 100 8.13 7.95 12.76
N VAL A 101 7.86 6.70 12.43
CA VAL A 101 7.69 6.25 11.04
C VAL A 101 6.22 6.42 10.66
N THR A 102 5.93 7.34 9.76
CA THR A 102 4.55 7.61 9.30
C THR A 102 4.27 7.08 7.89
N LYS A 103 5.30 6.59 7.20
CA LYS A 103 5.24 6.13 5.80
C LYS A 103 6.17 4.96 5.56
N VAL A 104 5.82 4.12 4.60
CA VAL A 104 6.64 3.03 4.05
C VAL A 104 6.51 3.02 2.51
N PRO A 105 7.40 2.35 1.75
CA PRO A 105 7.39 2.44 0.28
C PRO A 105 6.07 2.02 -0.41
N TRP A 106 5.24 1.24 0.28
CA TRP A 106 3.94 0.77 -0.20
C TRP A 106 2.76 1.62 0.29
N ASN A 107 2.92 2.39 1.38
CA ASN A 107 1.90 3.24 1.98
C ASN A 107 2.47 4.61 2.34
N ASP A 108 2.01 5.64 1.64
CA ASP A 108 2.35 7.05 1.91
C ASP A 108 1.40 7.73 2.92
N ASP A 109 0.38 7.02 3.37
CA ASP A 109 -0.67 7.53 4.26
C ASP A 109 -0.65 6.77 5.61
N GLU A 110 -1.30 7.35 6.63
CA GLU A 110 -1.42 6.75 7.95
C GLU A 110 -2.23 5.44 7.92
N LEU A 111 -2.05 4.61 8.96
CA LEU A 111 -2.75 3.34 9.08
C LEU A 111 -4.26 3.51 9.19
N SER A 112 -4.99 2.66 8.48
CA SER A 112 -6.45 2.62 8.58
C SER A 112 -6.90 2.13 9.96
N ALA A 113 -8.05 2.64 10.42
CA ALA A 113 -8.63 2.23 11.70
C ALA A 113 -8.95 0.71 11.76
N GLU A 114 -9.23 0.09 10.62
CA GLU A 114 -9.42 -1.37 10.53
C GLU A 114 -8.13 -2.14 10.86
N THR A 115 -6.99 -1.65 10.38
CA THR A 115 -5.68 -2.29 10.63
C THR A 115 -5.29 -2.20 12.10
N ALA A 116 -5.79 -1.20 12.84
CA ALA A 116 -5.54 -1.05 14.27
C ALA A 116 -5.94 -2.30 15.08
N LEU A 117 -6.96 -3.04 14.63
CA LEU A 117 -7.40 -4.29 15.28
C LEU A 117 -6.39 -5.44 15.15
N LEU A 118 -5.50 -5.38 14.15
CA LEU A 118 -4.49 -6.40 13.87
C LEU A 118 -3.06 -5.94 14.19
N THR A 119 -2.87 -4.67 14.56
CA THR A 119 -1.54 -4.05 14.72
C THR A 119 -0.59 -4.89 15.55
N GLU A 120 -1.01 -5.40 16.72
CA GLU A 120 -0.12 -6.17 17.59
C GLU A 120 0.37 -7.47 16.92
N LYS A 121 -0.54 -8.18 16.23
CA LYS A 121 -0.20 -9.43 15.53
C LYS A 121 0.72 -9.16 14.34
N LEU A 122 0.39 -8.16 13.53
CA LEU A 122 1.19 -7.79 12.36
C LEU A 122 2.58 -7.27 12.77
N ALA A 123 2.66 -6.49 13.84
CA ALA A 123 3.93 -6.01 14.40
C ALA A 123 4.83 -7.18 14.83
N ASN A 124 4.27 -8.22 15.46
CA ASN A 124 5.02 -9.42 15.83
C ASN A 124 5.56 -10.19 14.62
N PHE A 125 4.83 -10.20 13.50
CA PHE A 125 5.30 -10.79 12.25
C PHE A 125 6.42 -9.95 11.61
N ASN A 126 6.27 -8.62 11.55
CA ASN A 126 7.29 -7.71 11.02
C ASN A 126 8.61 -7.86 11.78
N LYS A 127 8.56 -7.97 13.12
CA LYS A 127 9.75 -8.22 13.96
C LYS A 127 10.50 -9.54 13.66
N ARG A 128 9.86 -10.47 12.97
CA ARG A 128 10.42 -11.78 12.60
C ARG A 128 10.72 -11.88 11.09
N GLY A 129 10.72 -10.75 10.39
CA GLY A 129 11.05 -10.66 8.96
C GLY A 129 9.90 -10.90 7.99
N VAL A 130 8.66 -11.08 8.48
CA VAL A 130 7.49 -11.13 7.60
C VAL A 130 6.93 -9.72 7.45
N LEU A 131 7.43 -8.99 6.44
CA LEU A 131 7.15 -7.56 6.22
C LEU A 131 5.80 -7.35 5.52
N THR A 132 4.79 -6.97 6.30
CA THR A 132 3.42 -6.82 5.81
C THR A 132 3.19 -5.49 5.09
N ILE A 133 2.60 -5.54 3.90
CA ILE A 133 2.29 -4.36 3.08
C ILE A 133 0.78 -4.12 2.89
N ASN A 134 -0.05 -5.12 3.18
CA ASN A 134 -1.51 -5.04 3.07
C ASN A 134 -2.16 -6.10 4.00
N SER A 135 -3.32 -5.78 4.58
CA SER A 135 -4.08 -6.65 5.48
C SER A 135 -5.54 -6.20 5.58
N GLN A 136 -6.44 -7.11 5.89
CA GLN A 136 -7.84 -6.82 6.20
C GLN A 136 -8.32 -7.76 7.32
N VAL A 137 -9.28 -7.33 8.14
CA VAL A 137 -9.91 -8.24 9.10
C VAL A 137 -10.97 -9.09 8.41
N SER A 138 -11.19 -10.31 8.91
CA SER A 138 -12.39 -11.04 8.54
C SER A 138 -13.58 -10.38 9.23
N HIS A 139 -14.45 -9.77 8.43
CA HIS A 139 -15.74 -9.34 8.92
C HIS A 139 -16.66 -10.57 8.87
N GLY A 140 -16.90 -11.16 10.05
CA GLY A 140 -18.01 -12.10 10.21
C GLY A 140 -19.31 -11.39 9.78
N THR A 141 -20.25 -12.13 9.21
CA THR A 141 -21.50 -11.58 8.68
C THR A 141 -22.29 -10.92 9.81
N SER A 142 -22.10 -9.61 10.04
CA SER A 142 -23.01 -8.82 10.86
C SER A 142 -24.26 -8.58 10.04
N LYS A 143 -25.13 -9.59 10.02
CA LYS A 143 -26.55 -9.40 9.73
C LYS A 143 -27.20 -8.95 11.03
N THR A 144 -27.42 -7.66 11.17
CA THR A 144 -28.54 -7.11 11.94
C THR A 144 -29.62 -6.69 10.96
#